data_AF-A0A426YNL6-F1
#
_entry.id   AF-A0A426YNL6-F1
#
_cell.length_a   1.000
_cell.length_b   1.000
_cell.length_c   1.000
_cell.angle_alpha   90.00
_cell.angle_beta   90.00
_cell.angle_gamma   90.00
#
_symmetry.space_group_name_H-M   'P 1'
#
loop_
_entity.id
_entity.type
_entity.pdbx_description
1 polymer ?
#
loop_
_entity_poly.entity_id
_entity_poly.type
_entity_poly.pdbx_seq_one_letter_code
_entity_poly.pdbx_strand_id
1 'polypeptide(L)'
;MPLDSLYSAISAEPIAAASLGQVYKAQLKCSGQVVAIKVQRPGIEEAIGLDFYLLRGLGFLINKYVDFISTNVVVLIDEFAKRVYQELNYVQVHNS
;
A
#
# COMPACT_ATOMS: atom_id res chain seq x y z
N MET A 1 -13.71 19.40 1.65
CA MET A 1 -14.34 19.63 0.34
C MET A 1 -15.01 18.33 -0.11
N PRO A 2 -16.23 18.37 -0.65
CA PRO A 2 -16.88 17.18 -1.23
C PRO A 2 -16.13 16.68 -2.47
N LEU A 3 -16.00 15.36 -2.67
CA LEU A 3 -15.38 14.76 -3.87
C LEU A 3 -16.02 15.26 -5.17
N ASP A 4 -17.35 15.39 -5.16
CA ASP A 4 -18.14 15.88 -6.30
C ASP A 4 -17.86 17.35 -6.65
N SER A 5 -17.20 18.11 -5.78
CA SER A 5 -16.77 19.48 -6.09
C SER A 5 -15.46 19.53 -6.88
N LEU A 6 -14.67 18.46 -6.86
CA LEU A 6 -13.35 18.38 -7.51
C LEU A 6 -13.41 17.66 -8.87
N TYR A 7 -14.20 16.60 -8.99
CA TYR A 7 -14.23 15.73 -10.17
C TYR A 7 -15.55 15.81 -10.93
N SER A 8 -15.49 15.97 -12.26
CA SER A 8 -16.67 15.94 -13.14
C SER A 8 -17.19 14.52 -13.34
N ALA A 9 -16.29 13.54 -13.31
CA ALA A 9 -16.60 12.12 -13.39
C ALA A 9 -15.52 11.30 -12.70
N ILE A 10 -15.91 10.15 -12.14
CA ILE A 10 -15.04 9.09 -11.61
C ILE A 10 -15.57 7.77 -12.17
N SER A 11 -14.69 6.85 -12.58
CA SER A 11 -15.09 5.52 -13.04
C SER A 11 -15.75 4.72 -11.92
N ALA A 12 -16.83 3.99 -12.22
CA ALA A 12 -17.50 3.14 -11.24
C ALA A 12 -16.63 1.92 -10.86
N GLU A 13 -15.88 1.40 -11.83
CA GLU A 13 -14.96 0.28 -11.63
C GLU A 13 -13.49 0.76 -11.62
N PRO A 14 -12.63 0.06 -10.87
CA PRO A 14 -11.20 0.33 -10.90
C PRO A 14 -10.61 -0.05 -12.25
N ILE A 15 -9.71 0.77 -12.76
CA ILE A 15 -8.98 0.53 -14.01
C ILE A 15 -7.72 -0.33 -13.79
N ALA A 16 -7.23 -0.41 -12.55
CA ALA A 16 -6.10 -1.25 -12.18
C ALA A 16 -6.10 -1.57 -10.67
N ALA A 17 -5.52 -2.71 -10.31
CA ALA A 17 -5.07 -2.98 -8.95
C ALA A 17 -3.70 -2.31 -8.73
N ALA A 18 -3.49 -1.77 -7.54
CA ALA A 18 -2.18 -1.30 -7.09
C ALA A 18 -1.77 -2.05 -5.82
N SER A 19 -0.48 -2.02 -5.47
CA SER A 19 0.12 -2.70 -4.30
C SER A 19 -0.82 -2.73 -3.09
N LEU A 20 -1.18 -1.54 -2.56
CA LEU A 20 -2.02 -1.38 -1.36
C LEU A 20 -3.42 -0.80 -1.64
N GLY A 21 -3.91 -0.87 -2.88
CA GLY A 21 -5.09 -0.12 -3.26
C GLY A 21 -5.68 -0.49 -4.62
N GLN A 22 -6.58 0.37 -5.07
CA GLN A 22 -7.20 0.31 -6.39
C GLN A 22 -7.07 1.67 -7.08
N VAL A 23 -6.94 1.66 -8.40
CA VAL A 23 -6.80 2.88 -9.19
C VAL A 23 -8.09 3.11 -9.96
N TYR A 24 -8.63 4.31 -9.86
CA TYR A 24 -9.82 4.77 -10.57
C TYR A 24 -9.44 5.87 -11.55
N LYS A 25 -10.17 5.95 -12.66
CA LYS A 25 -10.03 7.06 -13.61
C LYS A 25 -10.96 8.19 -13.18
N ALA A 26 -10.50 9.42 -13.19
CA ALA A 26 -11.34 10.59 -12.94
C ALA A 26 -11.01 11.75 -13.87
N GLN A 27 -11.91 12.72 -13.93
CA GLN A 27 -11.71 13.97 -14.68
C GLN A 27 -11.92 15.16 -13.75
N LEU A 28 -10.98 16.11 -13.75
CA LEU A 28 -11.04 17.32 -12.92
C LEU A 28 -12.06 18.33 -13.47
N LYS A 29 -12.89 18.91 -12.60
CA LYS A 29 -13.86 19.95 -13.00
C LYS A 29 -13.20 21.24 -13.46
N CYS A 30 -12.09 21.64 -12.83
CA CYS A 30 -11.44 22.93 -13.08
C CYS A 30 -10.70 22.99 -14.43
N SER A 31 -10.12 21.88 -14.88
CA SER A 31 -9.26 21.83 -16.06
C SER A 31 -9.72 20.86 -17.15
N GLY A 32 -10.66 19.96 -16.84
CA GLY A 32 -11.04 18.86 -17.73
C GLY A 32 -9.96 17.77 -17.86
N GLN A 33 -8.86 17.86 -17.11
CA GLN A 33 -7.76 16.89 -17.17
C GLN A 33 -8.18 15.54 -16.61
N VAL A 34 -7.78 14.48 -17.29
CA VAL A 34 -7.94 13.10 -16.84
C VAL A 34 -6.83 12.76 -15.86
N VAL A 35 -7.19 12.22 -14.70
CA VAL A 35 -6.27 11.83 -13.62
C VAL A 35 -6.55 10.40 -13.15
N ALA A 36 -5.55 9.79 -12.52
CA ALA A 36 -5.68 8.53 -11.83
C ALA A 36 -5.80 8.79 -10.32
N ILE A 37 -6.81 8.19 -9.68
CA ILE A 37 -7.01 8.26 -8.22
C ILE A 37 -6.68 6.90 -7.64
N LYS A 38 -5.65 6.82 -6.78
CA LYS A 38 -5.36 5.61 -6.00
C LYS A 38 -6.14 5.68 -4.69
N VAL A 39 -6.94 4.65 -4.41
CA VAL A 39 -7.78 4.52 -3.22
C VAL A 39 -7.28 3.33 -2.41
N GLN A 40 -7.02 3.54 -1.12
CA GLN A 40 -6.69 2.46 -0.19
C GLN A 40 -7.87 1.51 -0.01
N ARG A 41 -7.58 0.22 0.10
CA ARG A 41 -8.62 -0.76 0.48
C ARG A 41 -9.02 -0.54 1.94
N PRO A 42 -10.31 -0.64 2.29
CA PRO A 42 -10.75 -0.65 3.67
C PRO A 42 -10.07 -1.80 4.45
N GLY A 43 -9.61 -1.54 5.67
CA GLY A 43 -9.00 -2.55 6.55
C GLY A 43 -7.60 -3.01 6.14
N ILE A 44 -6.91 -2.26 5.27
CA ILE A 44 -5.60 -2.66 4.74
C ILE A 44 -4.51 -2.62 5.81
N GLU A 45 -4.60 -1.73 6.79
CA GLU A 45 -3.60 -1.62 7.87
C GLU A 45 -3.63 -2.86 8.79
N GLU A 46 -4.82 -3.33 9.13
CA GLU A 46 -5.02 -4.53 9.95
C GLU A 46 -4.57 -5.79 9.21
N ALA A 47 -4.90 -5.90 7.91
CA ALA A 47 -4.46 -7.01 7.08
C ALA A 47 -2.93 -7.09 7.00
N ILE A 48 -2.28 -5.96 6.70
CA ILE A 48 -0.82 -5.87 6.65
C ILE A 48 -0.19 -6.18 8.02
N GLY A 49 -0.78 -5.70 9.11
CA GLY A 49 -0.31 -5.98 10.45
C GLY A 49 -0.32 -7.48 10.77
N LEU A 50 -1.39 -8.18 10.40
CA LEU A 50 -1.48 -9.63 10.58
C LEU A 50 -0.44 -10.38 9.72
N ASP A 51 -0.28 -9.99 8.45
CA ASP A 51 0.70 -10.60 7.56
C ASP A 51 2.12 -10.48 8.12
N PHE A 52 2.51 -9.29 8.59
CA PHE A 52 3.84 -9.09 9.18
C PHE A 52 4.03 -9.80 10.51
N TYR A 53 2.98 -9.92 11.33
CA TYR A 53 3.03 -10.73 12.54
C TYR A 53 3.36 -12.21 12.21
N LEU A 54 2.67 -12.79 11.22
CA LEU A 54 2.89 -14.17 10.78
C LEU A 54 4.27 -14.36 10.15
N LEU A 55 4.66 -13.45 9.24
CA LEU A 55 5.98 -13.48 8.59
C LEU A 55 7.10 -13.41 9.63
N ARG A 56 6.99 -12.52 10.62
CA ARG A 56 7.99 -12.39 11.69
C ARG A 56 8.10 -13.67 12.51
N GLY A 57 6.97 -14.32 12.82
CA GLY A 57 6.93 -15.65 13.45
C GLY A 57 7.70 -16.71 12.64
N LEU A 58 7.49 -16.74 11.32
CA LEU A 58 8.25 -17.61 10.42
C LEU A 58 9.74 -17.24 10.39
N GLY A 59 10.07 -15.95 10.40
CA GLY A 59 11.45 -15.47 10.47
C GLY A 59 12.20 -15.97 11.71
N PHE A 60 11.53 -16.03 12.87
CA PHE A 60 12.11 -16.62 14.08
C PHE A 60 12.38 -18.12 13.93
N LEU A 61 11.48 -18.87 13.29
CA LEU A 61 11.68 -20.30 13.04
C LEU A 61 12.85 -20.52 12.09
N ILE A 62 12.96 -19.73 11.02
CA ILE A 62 14.05 -19.82 10.06
C ILE A 62 15.39 -19.51 10.74
N ASN A 63 15.49 -18.39 11.45
CA ASN A 63 16.71 -18.03 12.18
C ASN A 63 17.14 -19.09 13.21
N LYS A 64 16.19 -19.83 13.79
CA LYS A 64 16.47 -20.84 14.82
C LYS A 64 16.89 -22.20 14.27
N TYR A 65 16.36 -22.59 13.11
CA TYR A 65 16.48 -23.97 12.61
C TYR A 65 17.19 -24.09 11.26
N VAL A 66 17.52 -22.97 10.61
CA VAL A 66 18.09 -22.95 9.25
C VAL A 66 19.50 -22.35 9.28
N ASP A 67 20.48 -23.21 9.56
CA ASP A 67 21.87 -22.81 9.84
C ASP A 67 22.65 -22.34 8.60
N PHE A 68 22.15 -22.58 7.38
CA PHE A 68 22.79 -22.10 6.15
C PHE A 68 22.39 -20.66 5.77
N ILE A 69 21.39 -20.09 6.45
CA ILE A 69 21.00 -18.68 6.25
C ILE A 69 21.76 -17.84 7.28
N SER A 70 22.78 -17.12 6.83
CA SER A 70 23.58 -16.22 7.69
C SER A 70 22.92 -14.86 7.92
N THR A 71 21.83 -14.55 7.21
CA THR A 71 21.10 -13.30 7.31
C THR A 71 20.02 -13.39 8.38
N ASN A 72 19.90 -12.36 9.24
CA ASN A 72 18.82 -12.29 10.19
C ASN A 72 17.49 -11.98 9.46
N VAL A 73 16.68 -13.02 9.25
CA VAL A 73 15.44 -12.96 8.47
C VAL A 73 14.41 -12.05 9.14
N VAL A 74 14.35 -12.02 10.47
CA VAL A 74 13.48 -11.11 11.22
C VAL A 74 13.79 -9.65 10.91
N VAL A 75 15.07 -9.26 10.86
CA VAL A 75 15.49 -7.89 10.52
C VAL A 75 15.09 -7.52 9.08
N LEU A 76 15.23 -8.46 8.14
CA LEU A 76 14.80 -8.25 6.76
C LEU A 76 13.28 -8.02 6.66
N ILE A 77 12.50 -8.79 7.41
CA ILE A 77 11.05 -8.65 7.47
C ILE A 77 10.65 -7.32 8.12
N ASP A 78 11.33 -6.90 9.19
CA ASP A 78 11.07 -5.61 9.85
C ASP A 78 11.35 -4.43 8.89
N GLU A 79 12.43 -4.48 8.10
CA GLU A 79 12.72 -3.47 7.06
C GLU A 79 11.70 -3.49 5.91
N PHE A 80 11.23 -4.67 5.52
CA PHE A 80 10.16 -4.79 4.53
C PHE A 80 8.85 -4.18 5.06
N ALA A 81 8.48 -4.49 6.30
CA ALA A 81 7.32 -3.91 6.97
C ALA A 81 7.36 -2.39 6.96
N LYS A 82 8.50 -1.81 7.35
CA LYS A 82 8.70 -0.37 7.36
C LYS A 82 8.43 0.27 5.99
N ARG A 83 8.89 -0.34 4.89
CA ARG A 83 8.64 0.16 3.51
C ARG A 83 7.16 0.07 3.14
N VAL A 84 6.48 -1.01 3.52
CA VAL A 84 5.04 -1.18 3.26
C VAL A 84 4.21 -0.16 4.03
N TYR A 85 4.53 0.06 5.32
CA TYR A 85 3.86 1.10 6.13
C TYR A 85 4.14 2.52 5.63
N GLN A 86 5.30 2.78 5.02
CA GLN A 86 5.56 4.04 4.33
C GLN A 86 4.64 4.24 3.11
N GLU A 87 4.36 3.18 2.33
CA GLU A 87 3.43 3.27 1.20
C GLU A 87 1.96 3.46 1.65
N LEU A 88 1.60 3.03 2.86
CA LEU A 88 0.30 3.35 3.46
C LEU A 88 0.14 4.83 3.82
N ASN A 89 1.24 5.54 4.08
CA ASN A 89 1.18 6.97 4.36
C ASN A 89 1.16 7.78 3.06
N TYR A 90 -0.04 7.90 2.47
CA TYR A 90 -0.25 8.62 1.20
C TYR A 90 0.06 10.12 1.28
N VAL A 91 0.24 10.69 2.48
CA VAL A 91 0.63 12.11 2.66
C VAL A 91 2.08 12.36 2.23
N GLN A 92 2.90 11.32 2.03
CA GLN A 92 4.32 11.44 1.68
C GLN A 92 4.69 11.28 0.20
N VAL A 93 3.73 11.20 -0.73
CA VAL A 93 4.07 11.00 -2.15
C VAL A 93 3.39 12.04 -3.05
N HIS A 94 4.09 13.15 -3.31
CA HIS A 94 4.41 13.67 -4.67
C HIS A 94 5.16 15.02 -4.58
N ASN A 95 6.47 14.98 -4.32
CA ASN A 95 7.40 15.99 -4.84
C ASN A 95 8.24 15.28 -5.90
N SER A 96 7.80 15.31 -7.15
CA SER A 96 8.59 14.92 -8.32
C SER A 96 8.18 15.79 -9.48
#